data_AF-A0A6L7W682-F1
#
_entry.id   AF-A0A6L7W682-F1
#
_cell.length_a   1.000
_cell.length_b   1.000
_cell.length_c   1.000
_cell.angle_alpha   90.00
_cell.angle_beta   90.00
_cell.angle_gamma   90.00
#
_symmetry.space_group_name_H-M   'P 1'
#
loop_
_entity.id
_entity.type
_entity.pdbx_description
1 polymer ?
#
loop_
_entity_poly.entity_id
_entity_poly.type
_entity_poly.pdbx_seq_one_letter_code
_entity_poly.pdbx_strand_id
1 'polypeptide(L)'
;MYQIHPLSKNDLHHYATFLRDLQTHHWSLSSNAFQRQPNPECLPSCEEIIENLSNLEHSVIYLLKRNHRIISSMKITQKKSEFGVLIFSHVETHPDFQRRGIFGLALGNACLRTACKSECKRIEITTWSFNRKGIPLYKRYGFRAIPGTNLLMENYLPAIVKHVDAQPYFARHDYIRTLYNKRSYGYDAVKINGISVFEYRWKPRKADDTLRVLVDWKKKKILDVECKIMDSTSLVRECHA
;
A
#
# COMPACT_ATOMS: atom_id res chain seq x y z
N MET A 1 0.83 16.25 -17.40
CA MET A 1 0.78 16.23 -15.92
C MET A 1 0.08 14.94 -15.48
N TYR A 2 0.44 14.35 -14.32
CA TYR A 2 -0.27 13.19 -13.77
C TYR A 2 -1.45 13.65 -12.91
N GLN A 3 -2.59 12.98 -13.03
CA GLN A 3 -3.80 13.28 -12.26
C GLN A 3 -4.30 12.02 -11.58
N ILE A 4 -4.71 12.14 -10.32
CA ILE A 4 -5.29 11.06 -9.53
C ILE A 4 -6.69 11.48 -9.11
N HIS A 5 -7.69 10.65 -9.39
CA HIS A 5 -9.05 10.90 -8.96
C HIS A 5 -9.84 9.59 -8.83
N PRO A 6 -10.91 9.57 -8.02
CA PRO A 6 -11.85 8.45 -8.00
C PRO A 6 -12.52 8.25 -9.36
N LEU A 7 -12.75 7.01 -9.76
CA LEU A 7 -13.51 6.64 -10.94
C LEU A 7 -14.88 7.33 -10.92
N SER A 8 -15.18 8.12 -11.95
CA SER A 8 -16.46 8.78 -12.14
C SER A 8 -17.26 8.15 -13.28
N LYS A 9 -18.55 8.51 -13.42
CA LYS A 9 -19.38 8.06 -14.54
C LYS A 9 -18.76 8.38 -15.91
N ASN A 10 -18.09 9.53 -16.04
CA ASN A 10 -17.44 9.95 -17.29
C ASN A 10 -16.19 9.12 -17.63
N ASP A 11 -15.63 8.41 -16.65
CA ASP A 11 -14.45 7.58 -16.82
C ASP A 11 -14.78 6.14 -17.24
N LEU A 12 -16.03 5.71 -17.06
CA LEU A 12 -16.47 4.31 -17.18
C LEU A 12 -16.06 3.65 -18.50
N HIS A 13 -16.39 4.27 -19.63
CA HIS A 13 -16.04 3.74 -20.94
C HIS A 13 -14.51 3.66 -21.14
N HIS A 14 -13.79 4.73 -20.82
CA HIS A 14 -12.33 4.76 -20.90
C HIS A 14 -11.67 3.72 -20.00
N TYR A 15 -12.23 3.48 -18.82
CA TYR A 15 -11.72 2.50 -17.87
C TYR A 15 -12.00 1.06 -18.35
N ALA A 16 -13.19 0.79 -18.88
CA ALA A 16 -13.50 -0.50 -19.50
C ALA A 16 -12.56 -0.80 -20.67
N THR A 17 -12.31 0.17 -21.56
CA THR A 17 -11.34 0.02 -22.65
C THR A 17 -9.93 -0.24 -22.12
N PHE A 18 -9.51 0.46 -21.07
CA PHE A 18 -8.21 0.23 -20.41
C PHE A 18 -8.08 -1.19 -19.84
N LEU A 19 -9.11 -1.69 -19.15
CA LEU A 19 -9.10 -3.05 -18.61
C LEU A 19 -9.10 -4.11 -19.72
N ARG A 20 -9.88 -3.89 -20.77
CA ARG A 20 -9.90 -4.78 -21.93
C ARG A 20 -8.55 -4.84 -22.61
N ASP A 21 -7.94 -3.68 -22.89
CA ASP A 21 -6.61 -3.59 -23.50
C ASP A 21 -5.56 -4.36 -22.69
N LEU A 22 -5.60 -4.22 -21.35
CA LEU A 22 -4.76 -4.99 -20.44
C LEU A 22 -5.01 -6.50 -20.47
N GLN A 23 -6.22 -6.95 -20.80
CA GLN A 23 -6.60 -8.36 -20.86
C GLN A 23 -6.32 -8.97 -22.23
N THR A 24 -6.50 -8.22 -23.32
CA THR A 24 -6.37 -8.71 -24.69
C THR A 24 -4.93 -8.66 -25.21
N HIS A 25 -4.22 -7.56 -24.95
CA HIS A 25 -2.93 -7.29 -25.62
C HIS A 25 -1.73 -7.48 -24.69
N HIS A 26 -1.98 -7.62 -23.39
CA HIS A 26 -0.94 -7.58 -22.39
C HIS A 26 -1.07 -8.76 -21.42
N TRP A 27 0.04 -9.44 -21.16
CA TRP A 27 0.10 -10.33 -20.01
C TRP A 27 0.10 -9.47 -18.75
N SER A 28 -1.09 -9.21 -18.19
CA SER A 28 -1.19 -8.44 -16.96
C SER A 28 -0.60 -9.26 -15.81
N LEU A 29 0.36 -8.68 -15.06
CA LEU A 29 0.79 -9.20 -13.76
C LEU A 29 -0.20 -8.79 -12.66
N SER A 30 -1.45 -8.55 -13.06
CA SER A 30 -2.54 -8.22 -12.15
C SER A 30 -2.74 -9.36 -11.17
N SER A 31 -3.31 -9.04 -10.02
CA SER A 31 -3.78 -10.06 -9.08
C SER A 31 -4.73 -11.05 -9.77
N ASN A 32 -5.55 -10.59 -10.73
CA ASN A 32 -6.56 -11.41 -11.41
C ASN A 32 -5.95 -12.47 -12.33
N ALA A 33 -4.97 -12.12 -13.17
CA ALA A 33 -4.38 -13.07 -14.13
C ALA A 33 -3.68 -14.27 -13.46
N PHE A 34 -3.26 -14.13 -12.19
CA PHE A 34 -2.55 -15.18 -11.45
C PHE A 34 -3.36 -15.82 -10.31
N GLN A 35 -4.47 -15.22 -9.86
CA GLN A 35 -5.31 -15.77 -8.77
C GLN A 35 -6.14 -16.99 -9.16
N ARG A 36 -5.85 -17.63 -10.31
CA ARG A 36 -6.60 -18.79 -10.84
C ARG A 36 -8.10 -18.54 -10.92
N GLN A 37 -8.52 -17.28 -11.14
CA GLN A 37 -9.84 -17.09 -11.71
C GLN A 37 -9.78 -17.71 -13.10
N PRO A 38 -10.73 -18.58 -13.48
CA PRO A 38 -10.76 -19.07 -14.85
C PRO A 38 -10.68 -17.86 -15.77
N ASN A 39 -9.78 -17.90 -16.75
CA ASN A 39 -9.81 -16.92 -17.81
C ASN A 39 -11.23 -16.99 -18.37
N PRO A 40 -12.04 -15.94 -18.24
CA PRO A 40 -13.43 -16.07 -18.63
C PRO A 40 -13.44 -16.44 -20.11
N GLU A 41 -14.25 -17.45 -20.47
CA GLU A 41 -14.33 -17.98 -21.85
C GLU A 41 -14.62 -16.86 -22.87
N CYS A 42 -15.23 -15.77 -22.39
CA CYS A 42 -15.34 -14.49 -23.08
C CYS A 42 -14.93 -13.35 -22.15
N LEU A 43 -14.10 -12.41 -22.63
CA LEU A 43 -13.81 -11.19 -21.88
C LEU A 43 -15.08 -10.34 -21.75
N PRO A 44 -15.34 -9.76 -20.58
CA PRO A 44 -16.59 -9.04 -20.38
C PRO A 44 -16.71 -7.84 -21.33
N SER A 45 -17.94 -7.57 -21.74
CA SER A 45 -18.26 -6.41 -22.56
C SER A 45 -17.97 -5.10 -21.78
N CYS A 46 -17.87 -3.96 -22.46
CA CYS A 46 -17.65 -2.70 -21.73
C CYS A 46 -18.87 -2.39 -20.86
N GLU A 47 -20.06 -2.79 -21.32
CA GLU A 47 -21.32 -2.64 -20.62
C GLU A 47 -21.38 -3.52 -19.37
N GLU A 48 -20.95 -4.78 -19.46
CA GLU A 48 -20.84 -5.69 -18.31
C GLU A 48 -19.83 -5.19 -17.27
N ILE A 49 -18.68 -4.66 -17.73
CA ILE A 49 -17.72 -4.02 -16.82
C ILE A 49 -18.39 -2.84 -16.11
N ILE A 50 -19.12 -2.00 -16.83
CA ILE A 50 -19.79 -0.81 -16.28
C ILE A 50 -20.89 -1.19 -15.27
N GLU A 51 -21.68 -2.23 -15.55
CA GLU A 51 -22.71 -2.74 -14.66
C GLU A 51 -22.08 -3.26 -13.35
N ASN A 52 -21.01 -4.05 -13.45
CA ASN A 52 -20.25 -4.51 -12.30
C ASN A 52 -19.64 -3.37 -11.48
N LEU A 53 -19.21 -2.30 -12.15
CA LEU A 53 -18.68 -1.09 -11.51
C LEU A 53 -19.76 -0.24 -10.84
N SER A 54 -21.02 -0.40 -11.24
CA SER A 54 -22.15 0.35 -10.67
C SER A 54 -22.61 -0.25 -9.33
N ASN A 55 -22.31 -1.53 -9.07
CA ASN A 55 -22.63 -2.27 -7.85
C ASN A 55 -21.49 -2.30 -6.81
N LEU A 56 -20.59 -1.32 -6.85
CA LEU A 56 -19.41 -1.23 -5.97
C LEU A 56 -19.75 -0.74 -4.56
N GLU A 57 -20.65 -1.43 -3.85
CA GLU A 57 -20.92 -1.13 -2.44
C GLU A 57 -19.62 -1.16 -1.62
N HIS A 58 -19.37 -0.09 -0.88
CA HIS A 58 -18.21 0.08 0.01
C HIS A 58 -16.83 0.01 -0.68
N SER A 59 -16.76 0.27 -1.98
CA SER A 59 -15.46 0.33 -2.68
C SER A 59 -15.34 1.53 -3.60
N VAL A 60 -14.09 2.00 -3.75
CA VAL A 60 -13.73 3.11 -4.62
C VAL A 60 -12.56 2.67 -5.47
N ILE A 61 -12.64 2.93 -6.77
CA ILE A 61 -11.52 2.73 -7.69
C ILE A 61 -10.85 4.08 -7.89
N TYR A 62 -9.55 4.15 -7.64
CA TYR A 62 -8.75 5.32 -7.96
C TYR A 62 -8.05 5.11 -9.30
N LEU A 63 -8.09 6.14 -10.14
CA LEU A 63 -7.43 6.18 -11.43
C LEU A 63 -6.21 7.09 -11.37
N LEU A 64 -5.16 6.70 -12.07
CA LEU A 64 -4.04 7.55 -12.42
C LEU A 64 -4.07 7.81 -13.92
N LYS A 65 -4.14 9.08 -14.31
CA LYS A 65 -4.16 9.52 -15.71
C LYS A 65 -2.93 10.32 -16.09
N ARG A 66 -2.55 10.24 -17.37
CA ARG A 66 -1.60 11.14 -18.03
C ARG A 66 -2.15 11.48 -19.41
N ASN A 67 -2.32 12.78 -19.71
CA ASN A 67 -2.84 13.27 -20.99
C ASN A 67 -4.16 12.56 -21.39
N HIS A 68 -5.14 12.56 -20.48
CA HIS A 68 -6.44 11.89 -20.60
C HIS A 68 -6.45 10.36 -20.70
N ARG A 69 -5.29 9.71 -20.89
CA ARG A 69 -5.16 8.24 -20.87
C ARG A 69 -5.03 7.72 -19.44
N ILE A 70 -5.80 6.68 -19.11
CA ILE A 70 -5.64 5.90 -17.87
C ILE A 70 -4.37 5.07 -18.00
N ILE A 71 -3.48 5.19 -17.02
CA ILE A 71 -2.22 4.46 -17.00
C ILE A 71 -2.15 3.43 -15.88
N SER A 72 -2.93 3.63 -14.82
CA SER A 72 -3.00 2.71 -13.69
C SER A 72 -4.30 2.90 -12.91
N SER A 73 -4.76 1.85 -12.24
CA SER A 73 -5.86 1.90 -11.29
C SER A 73 -5.56 1.07 -10.04
N MET A 74 -6.30 1.34 -8.97
CA MET A 74 -6.34 0.51 -7.77
C MET A 74 -7.73 0.60 -7.14
N LYS A 75 -8.26 -0.55 -6.72
CA LYS A 75 -9.51 -0.62 -5.94
C LYS A 75 -9.19 -0.61 -4.45
N ILE A 76 -9.96 0.16 -3.71
CA ILE A 76 -9.95 0.20 -2.24
C ILE A 76 -11.35 -0.19 -1.78
N THR A 77 -11.44 -1.21 -0.93
CA THR A 77 -12.72 -1.72 -0.41
C THR A 77 -12.69 -1.70 1.12
N GLN A 78 -13.77 -1.27 1.77
CA GLN A 78 -13.94 -1.48 3.21
C GLN A 78 -14.22 -2.97 3.47
N LYS A 79 -13.44 -3.60 4.34
CA LYS A 79 -13.66 -5.00 4.72
C LYS A 79 -14.98 -5.12 5.48
N LYS A 80 -15.91 -5.94 4.96
CA LYS A 80 -17.23 -6.13 5.57
C LYS A 80 -17.17 -6.76 6.96
N SER A 81 -16.23 -7.69 7.18
CA SER A 81 -16.11 -8.43 8.44
C SER A 81 -15.40 -7.66 9.55
N GLU A 82 -14.79 -6.51 9.26
CA GLU A 82 -13.94 -5.79 10.23
C GLU A 82 -13.91 -4.30 9.93
N PHE A 83 -14.51 -3.50 10.83
CA PHE A 83 -14.52 -2.04 10.71
C PHE A 83 -13.10 -1.45 10.82
N GLY A 84 -12.82 -0.41 10.03
CA GLY A 84 -11.51 0.24 10.01
C GLY A 84 -10.43 -0.53 9.24
N VAL A 85 -10.78 -1.62 8.55
CA VAL A 85 -9.86 -2.34 7.66
C VAL A 85 -10.18 -2.05 6.19
N LEU A 86 -9.18 -1.59 5.45
CA LEU A 86 -9.27 -1.40 4.00
C LEU A 86 -8.55 -2.54 3.27
N ILE A 87 -9.10 -2.98 2.15
CA ILE A 87 -8.49 -3.96 1.25
C ILE A 87 -8.04 -3.21 0.00
N PHE A 88 -6.75 -3.29 -0.31
CA PHE A 88 -6.21 -2.84 -1.59
C PHE A 88 -6.21 -4.02 -2.56
N SER A 89 -6.82 -3.85 -3.73
CA SER A 89 -6.99 -4.90 -4.73
C SER A 89 -7.04 -4.32 -6.14
N HIS A 90 -7.03 -5.20 -7.15
CA HIS A 90 -7.10 -4.83 -8.58
C HIS A 90 -6.13 -3.69 -8.94
N VAL A 91 -4.87 -3.88 -8.56
CA VAL A 91 -3.79 -2.95 -8.92
C VAL A 91 -3.39 -3.22 -10.36
N GLU A 92 -3.82 -2.34 -11.26
CA GLU A 92 -3.55 -2.43 -12.68
C GLU A 92 -2.58 -1.33 -13.11
N THR A 93 -1.62 -1.65 -13.99
CA THR A 93 -0.72 -0.65 -14.58
C THR A 93 -0.35 -1.08 -15.99
N HIS A 94 -0.61 -0.18 -16.94
CA HIS A 94 -0.25 -0.39 -18.35
C HIS A 94 1.26 -0.69 -18.49
N PRO A 95 1.66 -1.71 -19.29
CA PRO A 95 3.05 -2.16 -19.41
C PRO A 95 4.06 -1.04 -19.69
N ASP A 96 3.74 -0.10 -20.57
CA ASP A 96 4.58 1.08 -20.88
C ASP A 96 4.93 1.94 -19.66
N PHE A 97 4.14 1.85 -18.60
CA PHE A 97 4.29 2.64 -17.37
C PHE A 97 4.78 1.78 -16.19
N GLN A 98 4.94 0.47 -16.38
CA GLN A 98 5.56 -0.41 -15.38
C GLN A 98 7.06 -0.14 -15.25
N ARG A 99 7.64 -0.54 -14.11
CA ARG A 99 9.09 -0.39 -13.79
C ARG A 99 9.62 1.05 -13.76
N ARG A 100 8.78 2.06 -14.02
CA ARG A 100 9.11 3.49 -13.90
C ARG A 100 8.84 4.06 -12.50
N GLY A 101 8.36 3.22 -11.58
CA GLY A 101 7.98 3.63 -10.22
C GLY A 101 6.73 4.52 -10.13
N ILE A 102 6.10 4.86 -11.27
CA ILE A 102 4.99 5.81 -11.37
C ILE A 102 3.81 5.40 -10.49
N PHE A 103 3.39 4.13 -10.56
CA PHE A 103 2.29 3.63 -9.71
C PHE A 103 2.56 3.91 -8.23
N GLY A 104 3.72 3.51 -7.71
CA GLY A 104 4.06 3.73 -6.31
C GLY A 104 4.17 5.22 -5.97
N LEU A 105 4.96 5.96 -6.75
CA LEU A 105 5.26 7.38 -6.50
C LEU A 105 4.01 8.27 -6.55
N ALA A 106 3.04 7.94 -7.39
CA ALA A 106 1.81 8.68 -7.55
C ALA A 106 0.63 7.99 -6.83
N LEU A 107 0.05 6.96 -7.45
CA LEU A 107 -1.21 6.35 -7.00
C LEU A 107 -1.09 5.66 -5.64
N GLY A 108 -0.09 4.78 -5.46
CA GLY A 108 0.14 4.05 -4.21
C GLY A 108 0.39 4.98 -3.02
N ASN A 109 1.25 6.00 -3.20
CA ASN A 109 1.48 7.05 -2.22
C ASN A 109 0.19 7.78 -1.85
N ALA A 110 -0.57 8.26 -2.85
CA ALA A 110 -1.79 9.02 -2.61
C ALA A 110 -2.81 8.19 -1.82
N CYS A 111 -3.09 6.97 -2.26
CA CYS A 111 -4.04 6.09 -1.61
C CYS A 111 -3.62 5.69 -0.19
N LEU A 112 -2.33 5.39 0.04
CA LEU A 112 -1.83 5.08 1.38
C LEU A 112 -1.96 6.28 2.33
N ARG A 113 -1.68 7.50 1.85
CA ARG A 113 -1.88 8.73 2.63
C ARG A 113 -3.35 8.99 2.92
N THR A 114 -4.24 8.77 1.95
CA THR A 114 -5.69 8.87 2.17
C THR A 114 -6.14 7.89 3.25
N ALA A 115 -5.65 6.65 3.24
CA ALA A 115 -5.93 5.67 4.29
C ALA A 115 -5.38 6.10 5.66
N CYS A 116 -4.17 6.68 5.73
CA CYS A 116 -3.63 7.17 7.00
C CYS A 116 -4.41 8.36 7.59
N LYS A 117 -5.08 9.16 6.75
CA LYS A 117 -5.91 10.30 7.16
C LYS A 117 -7.35 9.91 7.53
N SER A 118 -7.79 8.70 7.20
CA SER A 118 -9.14 8.24 7.51
C SER A 118 -9.18 7.46 8.83
N GLU A 119 -10.35 6.94 9.19
CA GLU A 119 -10.54 6.05 10.34
C GLU A 119 -9.89 4.67 10.17
N CYS A 120 -9.29 4.39 9.01
CA CYS A 120 -8.58 3.15 8.73
C CYS A 120 -7.49 2.88 9.79
N LYS A 121 -7.49 1.68 10.34
CA LYS A 121 -6.50 1.18 11.30
C LYS A 121 -5.48 0.27 10.63
N ARG A 122 -5.91 -0.47 9.60
CA ARG A 122 -5.10 -1.49 8.94
C ARG A 122 -5.50 -1.64 7.47
N ILE A 123 -4.52 -1.94 6.63
CA ILE A 123 -4.74 -2.23 5.22
C ILE A 123 -4.33 -3.68 4.94
N GLU A 124 -5.11 -4.40 4.16
CA GLU A 124 -4.83 -5.74 3.67
C GLU A 124 -4.59 -5.71 2.17
N ILE A 125 -3.68 -6.57 1.71
CA ILE A 125 -3.54 -6.93 0.29
C ILE A 125 -3.25 -8.42 0.19
N THR A 126 -3.98 -9.10 -0.69
CA THR A 126 -3.70 -10.50 -1.01
C THR A 126 -2.93 -10.56 -2.32
N THR A 127 -1.83 -11.29 -2.33
CA THR A 127 -1.05 -11.51 -3.54
C THR A 127 -0.66 -12.98 -3.69
N TRP A 128 0.25 -13.30 -4.61
CA TRP A 128 0.64 -14.66 -4.95
C TRP A 128 2.18 -14.79 -4.94
N SER A 129 2.68 -16.02 -4.76
CA SER A 129 4.08 -16.28 -4.37
C SER A 129 5.14 -15.92 -5.38
N PHE A 130 4.81 -15.83 -6.66
CA PHE A 130 5.74 -15.36 -7.68
C PHE A 130 5.44 -13.95 -8.18
N ASN A 131 4.68 -13.14 -7.41
CA ASN A 131 4.55 -11.71 -7.68
C ASN A 131 5.85 -10.95 -7.35
N ARG A 132 6.89 -11.19 -8.15
CA ARG A 132 8.24 -10.62 -7.99
C ARG A 132 8.26 -9.10 -8.16
N LYS A 133 7.24 -8.50 -8.79
CA LYS A 133 7.09 -7.04 -8.92
C LYS A 133 6.35 -6.44 -7.73
N GLY A 134 5.21 -7.03 -7.35
CA GLY A 134 4.32 -6.52 -6.32
C GLY A 134 4.85 -6.70 -4.91
N ILE A 135 5.38 -7.87 -4.55
CA ILE A 135 5.83 -8.14 -3.17
C ILE A 135 6.89 -7.11 -2.71
N PRO A 136 7.98 -6.84 -3.45
CA PRO A 136 8.96 -5.83 -3.04
C PRO A 136 8.36 -4.42 -2.94
N LEU A 137 7.43 -4.09 -3.83
CA LEU A 137 6.75 -2.81 -3.83
C LEU A 137 5.87 -2.66 -2.58
N TYR A 138 5.02 -3.65 -2.28
CA TYR A 138 4.16 -3.63 -1.10
C TYR A 138 4.99 -3.56 0.18
N LYS A 139 6.07 -4.33 0.29
CA LYS A 139 6.98 -4.24 1.44
C LYS A 139 7.60 -2.86 1.60
N ARG A 140 7.99 -2.21 0.49
CA ARG A 140 8.47 -0.81 0.52
C ARG A 140 7.44 0.17 1.08
N TYR A 141 6.16 -0.15 0.97
CA TYR A 141 5.05 0.62 1.53
C TYR A 141 4.66 0.25 2.96
N GLY A 142 5.40 -0.66 3.59
CA GLY A 142 5.15 -1.10 4.96
C GLY A 142 4.25 -2.33 5.07
N PHE A 143 3.85 -2.94 3.96
CA PHE A 143 3.15 -4.23 4.05
C PHE A 143 4.08 -5.32 4.56
N ARG A 144 3.53 -6.24 5.34
CA ARG A 144 4.20 -7.39 5.95
C ARG A 144 3.42 -8.66 5.64
N ALA A 145 4.10 -9.66 5.09
CA ALA A 145 3.49 -10.93 4.69
C ALA A 145 3.26 -11.82 5.91
N ILE A 146 2.01 -12.22 6.14
CA ILE A 146 1.64 -13.06 7.28
C ILE A 146 2.10 -14.51 7.02
N PRO A 147 2.94 -15.09 7.91
CA PRO A 147 3.34 -16.50 7.82
C PRO A 147 2.15 -17.47 7.78
N GLY A 148 2.24 -18.50 6.94
CA GLY A 148 1.21 -19.56 6.87
C GLY A 148 -0.08 -19.17 6.14
N THR A 149 -0.09 -18.05 5.42
CA THR A 149 -1.22 -17.61 4.59
C THR A 149 -0.88 -17.70 3.10
N ASN A 150 -1.88 -17.61 2.22
CA ASN A 150 -1.66 -17.46 0.78
C ASN A 150 -1.20 -16.04 0.42
N LEU A 151 -0.12 -15.57 1.05
CA LEU A 151 0.43 -14.21 0.94
C LEU A 151 -0.60 -13.10 1.14
N LEU A 152 -1.37 -13.25 2.21
CA LEU A 152 -2.02 -12.10 2.83
C LEU A 152 -0.93 -11.23 3.44
N MET A 153 -0.93 -9.95 3.07
CA MET A 153 -0.04 -8.95 3.65
C MET A 153 -0.85 -7.88 4.36
N GLU A 154 -0.33 -7.40 5.49
CA GLU A 154 -0.96 -6.37 6.29
C GLU A 154 -0.07 -5.15 6.41
N ASN A 155 -0.68 -3.98 6.51
CA ASN A 155 -0.01 -2.72 6.74
C ASN A 155 -0.69 -1.97 7.89
N TYR A 156 0.08 -1.71 8.93
CA TYR A 156 -0.38 -1.03 10.15
C TYR A 156 -0.02 0.46 10.15
N LEU A 157 0.57 0.96 9.07
CA LEU A 157 0.95 2.37 8.95
C LEU A 157 -0.19 3.34 9.32
N PRO A 158 -1.48 3.11 8.95
CA PRO A 158 -2.55 4.01 9.38
C PRO A 158 -2.68 4.11 10.90
N ALA A 159 -2.64 2.99 11.63
CA ALA A 159 -2.66 3.02 13.10
C ALA A 159 -1.39 3.66 13.68
N ILE A 160 -0.21 3.34 13.11
CA ILE A 160 1.08 3.84 13.61
C ILE A 160 1.20 5.35 13.44
N VAL A 161 0.81 5.89 12.27
CA VAL A 161 0.85 7.33 11.98
C VAL A 161 -0.10 8.13 12.88
N LYS A 162 -1.10 7.49 13.50
CA LYS A 162 -2.02 8.11 14.45
C LYS A 162 -1.63 7.88 15.92
N HIS A 163 -0.60 7.06 16.19
CA HIS A 163 -0.17 6.77 17.56
C HIS A 163 0.50 7.99 18.18
N VAL A 164 0.16 8.31 19.44
CA VAL A 164 0.66 9.48 20.15
C VAL A 164 2.20 9.47 20.25
N ASP A 165 2.78 8.34 20.65
CA ASP A 165 4.23 8.20 20.83
C ASP A 165 5.02 8.24 19.50
N ALA A 166 4.34 8.11 18.36
CA ALA A 166 4.98 8.23 17.05
C ALA A 166 4.90 9.65 16.47
N GLN A 167 4.03 10.53 17.02
CA GLN A 167 3.83 11.89 16.53
C GLN A 167 5.11 12.75 16.55
N PRO A 168 5.98 12.69 17.59
CA PRO A 168 7.20 13.51 17.60
C PRO A 168 8.07 13.28 16.35
N TYR A 169 8.13 12.04 15.87
CA TYR A 169 8.85 11.69 14.65
C TYR A 169 8.11 12.16 13.39
N PHE A 170 6.81 11.89 13.28
CA PHE A 170 6.03 12.20 12.07
C PHE A 170 5.71 13.70 11.90
N ALA A 171 5.86 14.51 12.95
CA ALA A 171 5.83 15.96 12.85
C ALA A 171 7.04 16.53 12.08
N ARG A 172 8.17 15.81 12.09
CA ARG A 172 9.43 16.22 11.43
C ARG A 172 9.71 15.47 10.13
N HIS A 173 9.27 14.21 10.04
CA HIS A 173 9.68 13.29 8.98
C HIS A 173 8.50 12.64 8.27
N ASP A 174 8.65 12.45 6.96
CA ASP A 174 7.63 11.80 6.16
C ASP A 174 7.60 10.28 6.37
N TYR A 175 6.47 9.77 6.87
CA TYR A 175 6.26 8.36 7.24
C TYR A 175 6.38 7.36 6.10
N ILE A 176 6.29 7.76 4.83
CA ILE A 176 6.52 6.88 3.68
C ILE A 176 7.99 6.92 3.28
N ARG A 177 8.57 8.12 3.18
CA ARG A 177 9.93 8.31 2.66
C ARG A 177 11.02 7.84 3.61
N THR A 178 10.80 7.91 4.93
CA THR A 178 11.81 7.53 5.93
C THR A 178 11.61 6.12 6.48
N LEU A 179 10.58 5.41 6.02
CA LEU A 179 10.33 4.02 6.40
C LEU A 179 11.45 3.13 5.87
N TYR A 180 12.14 2.46 6.78
CA TYR A 180 13.11 1.42 6.49
C TYR A 180 12.39 0.12 6.17
N ASN A 181 12.76 -0.51 5.05
CA ASN A 181 12.26 -1.81 4.67
C ASN A 181 13.40 -2.71 4.21
N LYS A 182 13.51 -3.87 4.87
CA LYS A 182 14.38 -4.94 4.41
C LYS A 182 13.80 -5.50 3.11
N ARG A 183 14.62 -5.62 2.06
CA ARG A 183 14.22 -6.33 0.84
C ARG A 183 14.16 -7.82 1.16
N SER A 184 12.96 -8.36 1.30
CA SER A 184 12.72 -9.80 1.45
C SER A 184 11.51 -10.22 0.61
N TYR A 185 11.56 -11.43 0.05
CA TYR A 185 10.46 -11.99 -0.75
C TYR A 185 9.58 -12.96 0.05
N GLY A 186 10.02 -13.39 1.25
CA GLY A 186 9.31 -14.35 2.09
C GLY A 186 8.38 -13.72 3.14
N TYR A 187 7.82 -14.57 3.99
CA TYR A 187 7.00 -14.16 5.13
C TYR A 187 7.79 -13.36 6.16
N ASP A 188 7.11 -12.44 6.84
CA ASP A 188 7.69 -11.63 7.91
C ASP A 188 7.46 -12.35 9.25
N ALA A 189 8.33 -13.32 9.55
CA ALA A 189 8.24 -14.21 10.70
C ALA A 189 9.18 -13.80 11.85
N VAL A 190 9.09 -12.56 12.32
CA VAL A 190 9.92 -12.09 13.45
C VAL A 190 9.26 -12.49 14.77
N LYS A 191 10.04 -13.06 15.69
CA LYS A 191 9.62 -13.29 17.08
C LYS A 191 10.51 -12.50 18.03
N ILE A 192 9.89 -11.76 18.95
CA ILE A 192 10.57 -11.05 20.04
C ILE A 192 9.95 -11.53 21.34
N ASN A 193 10.76 -12.07 22.25
CA ASN A 193 10.30 -12.64 23.53
C ASN A 193 9.12 -13.63 23.36
N GLY A 194 9.20 -14.48 22.33
CA GLY A 194 8.15 -15.46 22.00
C GLY A 194 6.93 -14.91 21.25
N ILE A 195 6.76 -13.59 21.16
CA ILE A 195 5.63 -12.94 20.48
C ILE A 195 5.95 -12.76 19.01
N SER A 196 5.01 -13.12 18.13
CA SER A 196 5.15 -12.89 16.68
C SER A 196 4.82 -11.43 16.37
N VAL A 197 5.80 -10.70 15.85
CA VAL A 197 5.69 -9.24 15.66
C VAL A 197 6.00 -8.82 14.24
N PHE A 198 5.36 -7.73 13.81
CA PHE A 198 5.81 -6.94 12.69
C PHE A 198 6.57 -5.74 13.20
N GLU A 199 7.81 -5.61 12.76
CA GLU A 199 8.67 -4.48 13.10
C GLU A 199 8.63 -3.44 11.96
N TYR A 200 8.38 -2.21 12.36
CA TYR A 200 8.50 -1.03 11.52
C TYR A 200 9.61 -0.14 12.09
N ARG A 201 10.46 0.38 11.22
CA ARG A 201 11.55 1.29 11.60
C ARG A 201 11.55 2.48 10.65
N TRP A 202 11.80 3.66 11.17
CA TRP A 202 12.02 4.87 10.39
C TRP A 202 13.34 5.51 10.77
N LYS A 203 14.07 5.99 9.76
CA LYS A 203 15.29 6.77 9.91
C LYS A 203 15.41 7.74 8.73
N PRO A 204 15.46 9.07 8.95
CA PRO A 204 15.69 10.02 7.88
C PRO A 204 17.16 9.97 7.43
N ARG A 205 17.47 10.53 6.26
CA ARG A 205 18.84 10.51 5.73
C ARG A 205 19.78 11.54 6.36
N LYS A 206 19.24 12.63 6.90
CA LYS A 206 19.99 13.83 7.31
C LYS A 206 19.84 14.17 8.81
N ALA A 207 19.24 13.28 9.59
CA ALA A 207 19.07 13.44 11.02
C ALA A 207 19.18 12.06 11.69
N ASP A 208 19.50 12.06 12.99
CA ASP A 208 19.62 10.84 13.78
C ASP A 208 18.34 10.46 14.52
N ASP A 209 17.24 11.17 14.23
CA ASP A 209 15.91 10.80 14.68
C ASP A 209 15.58 9.37 14.26
N THR A 210 15.04 8.58 15.17
CA THR A 210 14.61 7.21 14.89
C THR A 210 13.24 6.94 15.49
N LEU A 211 12.48 6.10 14.79
CA LEU A 211 11.24 5.55 15.30
C LEU A 211 11.24 4.05 15.05
N ARG A 212 10.90 3.27 16.05
CA ARG A 212 10.69 1.82 15.95
C ARG A 212 9.34 1.50 16.55
N VAL A 213 8.56 0.69 15.84
CA VAL A 213 7.24 0.26 16.29
C VAL A 213 7.11 -1.24 16.12
N LEU A 214 6.68 -1.91 17.19
CA LEU A 214 6.34 -3.32 17.18
C LEU A 214 4.82 -3.50 17.17
N VAL A 215 4.36 -4.38 16.30
CA VAL A 215 2.95 -4.74 16.19
C VAL A 215 2.80 -6.24 16.44
N ASP A 216 1.99 -6.63 17.43
CA ASP A 216 1.48 -7.99 17.55
C ASP A 216 0.46 -8.20 16.44
N TRP A 217 0.90 -8.83 15.35
CA TRP A 217 0.05 -9.04 14.20
C TRP A 217 -0.98 -10.15 14.42
N LYS A 218 -0.85 -10.97 15.47
CA LYS A 218 -1.92 -11.92 15.83
C LYS A 218 -3.05 -11.19 16.57
N LYS A 219 -2.69 -10.30 17.50
CA LYS A 219 -3.66 -9.48 18.25
C LYS A 219 -4.08 -8.20 17.54
N LYS A 220 -3.46 -7.86 16.41
CA LYS A 220 -3.69 -6.65 15.61
C LYS A 220 -3.46 -5.36 16.40
N LYS A 221 -2.46 -5.33 17.30
CA LYS A 221 -2.20 -4.21 18.22
C LYS A 221 -0.75 -3.75 18.17
N ILE A 222 -0.54 -2.44 18.31
CA ILE A 222 0.77 -1.87 18.61
C ILE A 222 1.16 -2.33 20.02
N LEU A 223 2.34 -2.92 20.16
CA LEU A 223 2.88 -3.40 21.42
C LEU A 223 3.81 -2.38 22.06
N ASP A 224 4.62 -1.72 21.24
CA ASP A 224 5.74 -0.91 21.69
C ASP A 224 6.09 0.14 20.63
N VAL A 225 6.45 1.33 21.10
CA VAL A 225 6.84 2.48 20.29
C VAL A 225 8.06 3.12 20.93
N GLU A 226 9.22 2.99 20.27
CA GLU A 226 10.45 3.66 20.66
C GLU A 226 10.70 4.83 19.71
N CYS A 227 10.51 6.06 20.20
CA CYS A 227 10.79 7.28 19.46
C CYS A 227 11.98 8.02 20.07
N LYS A 228 12.99 8.33 19.26
CA LYS A 228 14.15 9.13 19.67
C LYS A 228 14.27 10.31 18.71
N ILE A 229 14.20 11.52 19.28
CA ILE A 229 14.34 12.78 18.55
C ILE A 229 15.62 13.45 19.05
N MET A 230 16.52 13.77 18.13
CA MET A 230 17.77 14.45 18.41
C MET A 230 17.59 15.93 18.09
N ASP A 231 17.67 16.78 19.10
CA ASP A 231 17.74 18.21 18.86
C ASP A 231 19.17 18.62 18.49
N SER A 232 19.28 19.54 17.53
CA SER A 232 20.56 20.03 17.01
C SER A 232 21.33 20.89 18.03
N THR A 233 20.79 21.10 19.23
CA THR A 233 21.34 21.96 20.28
C THR A 233 22.39 21.29 21.17
N SER A 234 22.61 19.97 21.06
CA SER A 234 23.53 19.23 21.94
C SER A 234 24.99 19.22 21.46
N LEU A 235 25.30 19.75 20.26
CA LEU A 235 26.64 19.69 19.67
C LEU A 235 27.52 20.93 19.92
N VAL A 236 27.06 21.91 20.71
CA VAL A 236 27.81 23.18 20.94
C VAL A 236 28.42 23.26 22.36
N ARG A 237 28.23 22.26 23.23
CA ARG A 237 28.69 22.35 24.64
C ARG A 237 30.03 21.68 24.98
N GLU A 238 30.77 21.10 24.03
CA GLU A 238 32.06 20.43 24.31
C GLU A 238 33.29 21.07 23.64
N CYS A 239 33.22 22.32 23.17
CA CYS A 239 34.40 23.01 22.59
C CYS A 239 34.95 24.19 23.42
N HIS A 240 34.55 24.33 24.68
CA HIS A 240 35.17 25.29 25.60
C HIS A 240 35.50 24.62 26.94
N ALA A 241 36.64 23.91 26.96
CA ALA A 241 37.40 23.59 28.15
C ALA A 241 38.89 23.79 27.82
#